data_AF-X0H6Y5-F1
#
_entry.id   AF-X0H6Y5-F1
#
_cell.length_a   1.000
_cell.length_b   1.000
_cell.length_c   1.000
_cell.angle_alpha   90.00
_cell.angle_beta   90.00
_cell.angle_gamma   90.00
#
_symmetry.space_group_name_H-M   'P 1'
#
loop_
_entity.id
_entity.type
_entity.pdbx_description
1 polymer ?
#
loop_
_entity_poly.entity_id
_entity_poly.type
_entity_poly.pdbx_seq_one_letter_code
_entity_poly.pdbx_strand_id
1 'polypeptide(L)'
;MIRQKKPQGRKGPKAKTGCRTCKIRRVKCDEGRPACQQCVRTGRTCDGYSIWDNPRLPLPPRTHNSLLSRPLTPSSLANTSDDERSGIEWFMVNTSAKMPGVFESKFWNLLVLQASWSEPAILHAVLALGAAHKCDALIYNSSSDAQLSGCPEGLQRTLSHHYSRAIALLQPYLAVQSKENLRVALISCIVFACLEFLRQQYQTGNALLQNSFKLLNDMRPQCGGGTILLTPGPTSIDDILVEEIARLDIQATLLGHGSRQRYLVDSQPLSSIQHPDFRTVRVARKQLDALLCVVHVN
;
A
#
# COMPACT_ATOMS: atom_id res chain seq x y z
N MET A 1 54.91 44.08 -37.75
CA MET A 1 54.62 42.80 -37.06
C MET A 1 53.18 42.83 -36.54
N ILE A 2 52.28 42.16 -37.25
CA ILE A 2 50.82 42.26 -37.07
C ILE A 2 50.38 41.38 -35.90
N ARG A 3 49.82 42.00 -34.85
CA ARG A 3 49.16 41.31 -33.73
C ARG A 3 47.88 40.61 -34.24
N GLN A 4 47.93 39.30 -34.42
CA GLN A 4 46.74 38.49 -34.69
C GLN A 4 45.93 38.35 -33.40
N LYS A 5 44.77 39.04 -33.34
CA LYS A 5 43.75 38.84 -32.31
C LYS A 5 43.19 37.41 -32.43
N LYS A 6 43.22 36.64 -31.33
CA LYS A 6 42.50 35.37 -31.21
C LYS A 6 41.01 35.61 -31.54
N PRO A 7 40.38 34.79 -32.42
CA PRO A 7 38.96 34.93 -32.69
C PRO A 7 38.18 34.62 -31.41
N GLN A 8 37.46 35.62 -30.90
CA GLN A 8 36.44 35.44 -29.87
C GLN A 8 35.38 34.50 -30.45
N GLY A 9 35.39 33.25 -30.00
CA GLY A 9 34.44 32.24 -30.44
C GLY A 9 33.01 32.73 -30.24
N ARG A 10 32.24 32.75 -31.34
CA ARG A 10 30.79 32.94 -31.33
C ARG A 10 30.19 32.07 -30.21
N LYS A 11 29.42 32.69 -29.31
CA LYS A 11 28.56 31.99 -28.34
C LYS A 11 27.46 31.27 -29.13
N GLY A 12 27.79 30.14 -29.73
CA GLY A 12 26.81 29.25 -30.33
C GLY A 12 25.87 28.70 -29.25
N PRO A 13 24.67 28.24 -29.64
CA PRO A 13 23.71 27.65 -28.72
C PRO A 13 24.39 26.54 -27.91
N LYS A 14 24.22 26.57 -26.58
CA LYS A 14 24.79 25.57 -25.68
C LYS A 14 24.27 24.20 -26.11
N ALA A 15 25.15 23.31 -26.56
CA ALA A 15 24.78 21.94 -26.89
C ALA A 15 24.11 21.29 -25.67
N LYS A 16 22.80 21.01 -25.78
CA LYS A 16 21.98 20.40 -24.69
C LYS A 16 22.38 18.96 -24.39
N THR A 17 23.18 18.34 -25.26
CA THR A 17 23.47 16.90 -25.30
C THR A 17 24.81 16.50 -24.71
N GLY A 18 25.59 17.42 -24.12
CA GLY A 18 26.87 17.08 -23.47
C GLY A 18 26.75 16.25 -22.18
N CYS A 19 27.78 15.47 -21.85
CA CYS A 19 27.82 14.66 -20.63
C CYS A 19 27.76 15.52 -19.37
N ARG A 20 27.26 14.97 -18.26
CA ARG A 20 27.05 15.69 -17.00
C ARG A 20 28.35 16.30 -16.48
N THR A 21 29.46 15.56 -16.53
CA THR A 21 30.78 16.05 -16.12
C THR A 21 31.25 17.26 -16.94
N CYS A 22 31.07 17.25 -18.27
CA CYS A 22 31.43 18.39 -19.11
C CYS A 22 30.47 19.58 -18.92
N LYS A 23 29.18 19.33 -18.68
CA LYS A 23 28.19 20.37 -18.34
C LYS A 23 28.54 21.07 -17.03
N ILE A 24 28.85 20.32 -15.96
CA ILE A 24 29.31 20.87 -14.67
C ILE A 24 30.55 21.74 -14.87
N ARG A 25 31.50 21.24 -15.66
CA ARG A 25 32.75 21.94 -15.97
C ARG A 25 32.59 23.11 -16.96
N ARG A 26 31.40 23.30 -17.54
CA ARG A 26 31.11 24.31 -18.56
C ARG A 26 32.08 24.27 -19.75
N VAL A 27 32.54 23.07 -20.12
CA VAL A 27 33.40 22.82 -21.29
C VAL A 27 32.61 22.12 -22.39
N LYS A 28 33.01 22.30 -23.65
CA LYS A 28 32.38 21.61 -24.79
C LYS A 28 32.59 20.10 -24.65
N CYS A 29 31.51 19.33 -24.76
CA CYS A 29 31.55 17.87 -24.78
C CYS A 29 31.64 17.39 -26.23
N ASP A 30 32.44 16.35 -26.46
CA ASP A 30 32.59 15.67 -27.75
C ASP A 30 31.55 14.54 -27.97
N GLU A 31 30.67 14.30 -26.98
CA GLU A 31 29.55 13.35 -27.07
C GLU A 31 29.93 11.88 -27.32
N GLY A 32 31.21 11.52 -27.19
CA GLY A 32 31.69 10.14 -27.27
C GLY A 32 31.07 9.21 -26.22
N ARG A 33 30.78 7.97 -26.62
CA ARG A 33 30.29 6.87 -25.76
C ARG A 33 31.32 5.73 -25.75
N PRO A 34 31.50 5.00 -24.63
CA PRO A 34 30.79 5.11 -23.35
C PRO A 34 31.26 6.29 -22.46
N ALA A 35 32.38 6.93 -22.78
CA ALA A 35 32.89 8.13 -22.10
C ALA A 35 33.39 9.15 -23.12
N CYS A 36 33.22 10.45 -22.83
CA CYS A 36 33.71 11.51 -23.71
C CYS A 36 35.23 11.68 -23.59
N GLN A 37 35.90 12.02 -24.68
CA GLN A 37 37.35 12.19 -24.71
C GLN A 37 37.83 13.26 -23.75
N GLN A 38 37.05 14.32 -23.51
CA GLN A 38 37.43 15.36 -22.58
C GLN A 38 37.51 14.85 -21.12
N CYS A 39 36.68 13.88 -20.75
CA CYS A 39 36.76 13.23 -19.43
C CYS A 39 37.93 12.25 -19.39
N VAL A 40 38.07 11.40 -20.41
CA VAL A 40 39.16 10.42 -20.52
C VAL A 40 40.53 11.09 -20.48
N ARG A 41 40.78 12.12 -21.30
CA ARG A 41 42.06 12.83 -21.37
C ARG A 41 42.42 13.55 -20.08
N THR A 42 41.44 13.90 -19.27
CA THR A 42 41.67 14.59 -17.99
C THR A 42 41.63 13.66 -16.79
N GLY A 43 41.58 12.34 -17.03
CA GLY A 43 41.59 11.30 -16.00
C GLY A 43 40.34 11.29 -15.11
N ARG A 44 39.22 11.86 -15.57
CA ARG A 44 37.98 11.95 -14.78
C ARG A 44 36.96 10.92 -15.24
N THR A 45 36.21 10.36 -14.29
CA THR A 45 35.03 9.53 -14.58
C THR A 45 34.00 10.35 -15.35
N CYS A 46 33.54 9.83 -16.49
CA CYS A 46 32.50 10.47 -17.29
C CYS A 46 31.13 10.01 -16.78
N ASP A 47 30.39 10.89 -16.12
CA ASP A 47 29.08 10.61 -15.49
C ASP A 47 27.93 10.40 -16.51
N GLY A 48 28.28 10.17 -17.77
CA GLY A 48 27.33 9.91 -18.85
C GLY A 48 26.48 11.11 -19.26
N TYR A 49 25.50 10.84 -20.13
CA TYR A 49 24.62 11.83 -20.73
C TYR A 49 23.25 11.75 -20.05
N SER A 50 22.93 12.70 -19.16
CA SER A 50 21.63 12.71 -18.47
C SER A 50 20.51 13.10 -19.45
N ILE A 51 19.53 12.20 -19.59
CA ILE A 51 18.33 12.36 -20.41
C ILE A 51 17.36 13.29 -19.66
N TRP A 52 17.59 14.60 -19.69
CA TRP A 52 16.62 15.57 -19.17
C TRP A 52 16.34 16.63 -20.22
N ASP A 53 15.23 16.40 -20.94
CA ASP A 53 14.28 17.38 -21.49
C ASP A 53 13.43 16.67 -22.57
N ASN A 54 12.55 15.74 -22.17
CA ASN A 54 11.47 15.29 -23.06
C ASN A 54 10.24 14.85 -22.23
N PRO A 55 9.05 15.49 -22.37
CA PRO A 55 7.86 15.14 -21.58
C PRO A 55 7.15 13.85 -22.01
N ARG A 56 7.77 12.99 -22.83
CA ARG A 56 7.07 11.88 -23.52
C ARG A 56 7.80 10.54 -23.51
N LEU A 57 8.51 10.20 -22.44
CA LEU A 57 8.99 8.83 -22.23
C LEU A 57 8.71 8.36 -20.79
N PRO A 58 8.40 7.06 -20.59
CA PRO A 58 7.96 6.52 -19.30
C PRO A 58 9.03 6.77 -18.24
N LEU A 59 8.61 7.18 -17.04
CA LEU A 59 9.49 7.29 -15.88
C LEU A 59 10.28 5.97 -15.70
N PRO A 60 11.53 6.02 -15.23
CA PRO A 60 12.23 4.79 -14.83
C PRO A 60 11.37 4.06 -13.79
N PRO A 61 11.39 2.72 -13.76
CA PRO A 61 10.65 1.97 -12.76
C PRO A 61 11.08 2.48 -11.39
N ARG A 62 10.14 3.08 -10.66
CA ARG A 62 10.31 3.32 -9.25
C ARG A 62 10.74 1.99 -8.66
N THR A 63 11.92 1.91 -8.07
CA THR A 63 12.27 0.76 -7.26
C THR A 63 11.37 0.83 -6.02
N HIS A 64 10.23 0.14 -6.07
CA HIS A 64 9.16 0.08 -5.05
C HIS A 64 9.57 -0.78 -3.83
N ASN A 65 10.88 -0.84 -3.54
CA ASN A 65 11.40 -1.49 -2.36
C ASN A 65 11.18 -0.60 -1.14
N SER A 66 10.01 -0.80 -0.53
CA SER A 66 9.72 -0.70 0.91
C SER A 66 8.60 0.29 1.24
N LEU A 67 7.37 -0.18 1.12
CA LEU A 67 6.17 0.46 1.69
C LEU A 67 6.38 0.78 3.19
N LEU A 68 7.22 0.02 3.91
CA LEU A 68 7.50 0.21 5.34
C LEU A 68 8.62 1.23 5.65
N SER A 69 9.48 1.57 4.68
CA SER A 69 10.60 2.51 4.89
C SER A 69 10.21 3.98 4.67
N ARG A 70 8.93 4.27 4.45
CA ARG A 70 8.46 5.60 4.04
C ARG A 70 7.95 6.41 5.25
N PRO A 71 8.21 7.73 5.29
CA PRO A 71 7.84 8.55 6.44
C PRO A 71 6.35 8.47 6.75
N LEU A 72 6.01 8.52 8.04
CA LEU A 72 4.64 8.66 8.58
C LEU A 72 4.02 10.06 8.33
N THR A 73 4.59 10.85 7.42
CA THR A 73 4.16 12.23 7.16
C THR A 73 3.84 12.43 5.69
N PRO A 74 2.66 13.00 5.36
CA PRO A 74 2.27 13.24 3.98
C PRO A 74 3.05 14.44 3.43
N SER A 75 4.06 14.18 2.61
CA SER A 75 4.78 15.26 1.90
C SER A 75 3.98 15.85 0.71
N SER A 76 2.76 15.35 0.44
CA SER A 76 1.96 15.69 -0.75
C SER A 76 0.54 16.24 -0.45
N LEU A 77 0.18 16.52 0.81
CA LEU A 77 -1.14 17.05 1.20
C LEU A 77 -1.40 18.52 0.78
N ALA A 78 -0.43 19.18 0.17
CA ALA A 78 -0.57 20.58 -0.24
C ALA A 78 -1.59 20.79 -1.37
N ASN A 79 -1.90 19.75 -2.16
CA ASN A 79 -2.77 19.83 -3.33
C ASN A 79 -4.08 19.02 -3.22
N THR A 80 -4.41 18.47 -2.05
CA THR A 80 -5.67 17.73 -1.84
C THR A 80 -6.82 18.68 -1.53
N SER A 81 -8.03 18.35 -1.98
CA SER A 81 -9.24 19.13 -1.66
C SER A 81 -9.50 19.11 -0.15
N ASP A 82 -10.27 20.08 0.35
CA ASP A 82 -10.63 20.13 1.78
C ASP A 82 -11.44 18.90 2.20
N ASP A 83 -12.28 18.36 1.31
CA ASP A 83 -13.00 17.11 1.53
C ASP A 83 -12.07 15.90 1.68
N GLU A 84 -11.05 15.79 0.82
CA GLU A 84 -10.04 14.73 0.90
C GLU A 84 -9.20 14.86 2.19
N ARG A 85 -8.85 16.09 2.58
CA ARG A 85 -8.12 16.35 3.83
C ARG A 85 -8.93 15.91 5.05
N SER A 86 -10.21 16.30 5.11
CA SER A 86 -11.11 15.87 6.18
C SER A 86 -11.31 14.35 6.21
N GLY A 87 -11.40 13.72 5.02
CA GLY A 87 -11.49 12.26 4.91
C GLY A 87 -10.26 11.53 5.43
N ILE A 88 -9.05 12.03 5.12
CA ILE A 88 -7.78 11.49 5.61
C ILE A 88 -7.69 11.64 7.14
N GLU A 89 -8.03 12.81 7.67
CA GLU A 89 -8.03 13.07 9.10
C GLU A 89 -8.98 12.12 9.85
N TRP A 90 -10.22 11.98 9.36
CA TRP A 90 -11.18 11.05 9.93
C TRP A 90 -10.67 9.61 9.90
N PHE A 91 -10.04 9.19 8.80
CA PHE A 91 -9.45 7.86 8.72
C PHE A 91 -8.36 7.66 9.76
N MET A 92 -7.43 8.61 9.88
CA MET A 92 -6.29 8.51 10.80
C MET A 92 -6.73 8.48 12.26
N VAL A 93 -7.72 9.28 12.66
CA VAL A 93 -8.12 9.43 14.07
C VAL A 93 -9.17 8.40 14.47
N ASN A 94 -10.15 8.12 13.61
CA ASN A 94 -11.32 7.33 13.98
C ASN A 94 -11.27 5.93 13.37
N THR A 95 -11.10 5.83 12.05
CA THR A 95 -11.18 4.54 11.35
C THR A 95 -10.02 3.63 11.71
N SER A 96 -8.78 4.11 11.64
CA SER A 96 -7.58 3.30 11.94
C SER A 96 -7.58 2.74 13.37
N ALA A 97 -8.19 3.46 14.32
CA ALA A 97 -8.30 3.05 15.72
C ALA A 97 -9.45 2.06 15.97
N LYS A 98 -10.53 2.16 15.19
CA LYS A 98 -11.74 1.33 15.37
C LYS A 98 -11.72 0.04 14.55
N MET A 99 -11.13 0.04 13.35
CA MET A 99 -11.07 -1.14 12.48
C MET A 99 -10.33 -2.35 13.06
N PRO A 100 -9.20 -2.20 13.80
CA PRO A 100 -8.53 -3.34 14.43
C PRO A 100 -9.37 -4.04 15.52
N GLY A 101 -10.45 -3.40 15.97
CA GLY A 101 -11.27 -3.83 17.09
C GLY A 101 -10.50 -3.71 18.42
N VAL A 102 -10.55 -4.76 19.23
CA VAL A 102 -9.95 -4.79 20.58
C VAL A 102 -8.43 -4.86 20.55
N PHE A 103 -7.82 -5.22 19.41
CA PHE A 103 -6.41 -5.57 19.34
C PHE A 103 -5.62 -4.71 18.37
N GLU A 104 -4.41 -4.31 18.77
CA GLU A 104 -3.48 -3.61 17.88
C GLU A 104 -3.25 -4.36 16.57
N SER A 105 -3.24 -3.62 15.47
CA SER A 105 -2.89 -4.14 14.15
C SER A 105 -1.84 -3.24 13.50
N LYS A 106 -0.69 -3.84 13.16
CA LYS A 106 0.34 -3.17 12.36
C LYS A 106 -0.14 -2.82 10.95
N PHE A 107 -1.17 -3.53 10.47
CA PHE A 107 -1.80 -3.22 9.18
C PHE A 107 -2.41 -1.82 9.22
N TRP A 108 -3.30 -1.57 10.18
CA TRP A 108 -4.03 -0.30 10.30
C TRP A 108 -3.17 0.86 10.80
N ASN A 109 -2.31 0.61 11.78
CA ASN A 109 -1.53 1.67 12.42
C ASN A 109 -0.30 2.12 11.63
N LEU A 110 0.14 1.34 10.64
CA LEU A 110 1.41 1.59 9.96
C LEU A 110 1.34 1.30 8.46
N LEU A 111 1.07 0.05 8.08
CA LEU A 111 1.19 -0.38 6.67
C LEU A 111 0.19 0.36 5.75
N VAL A 112 -1.09 0.39 6.10
CA VAL A 112 -2.13 1.01 5.27
C VAL A 112 -1.91 2.52 5.15
N LEU A 113 -1.43 3.17 6.21
CA LEU A 113 -1.13 4.60 6.22
C LEU A 113 0.04 4.92 5.28
N GLN A 114 1.17 4.21 5.43
CA GLN A 114 2.34 4.41 4.57
C GLN A 114 2.05 4.07 3.10
N ALA A 115 1.26 3.02 2.87
CA ALA A 115 0.84 2.63 1.53
C ALA A 115 -0.12 3.66 0.91
N SER A 116 -1.01 4.27 1.69
CA SER A 116 -1.93 5.32 1.20
C SER A 116 -1.21 6.55 0.65
N TRP A 117 -0.08 6.98 1.22
CA TRP A 117 0.68 8.11 0.65
C TRP A 117 1.58 7.73 -0.51
N SER A 118 1.76 6.44 -0.76
CA SER A 118 2.60 5.94 -1.83
C SER A 118 1.78 5.61 -3.07
N GLU A 119 0.60 5.01 -2.85
CA GLU A 119 -0.21 4.36 -3.87
C GLU A 119 -1.62 4.98 -3.94
N PRO A 120 -1.96 5.68 -5.04
CA PRO A 120 -3.26 6.34 -5.19
C PRO A 120 -4.47 5.41 -5.06
N ALA A 121 -4.35 4.14 -5.47
CA ALA A 121 -5.42 3.16 -5.34
C ALA A 121 -5.78 2.91 -3.87
N ILE A 122 -4.78 2.80 -3.01
CA ILE A 122 -4.95 2.58 -1.57
C ILE A 122 -5.48 3.85 -0.91
N LEU A 123 -4.99 5.04 -1.30
CA LEU A 123 -5.51 6.31 -0.79
C LEU A 123 -7.02 6.43 -1.00
N HIS A 124 -7.48 6.19 -2.22
CA HIS A 124 -8.90 6.29 -2.52
C HIS A 124 -9.73 5.19 -1.84
N ALA A 125 -9.20 3.98 -1.67
CA ALA A 125 -9.88 2.93 -0.89
C ALA A 125 -10.04 3.34 0.58
N VAL A 126 -8.98 3.90 1.17
CA VAL A 126 -8.95 4.44 2.55
C VAL A 126 -9.94 5.59 2.72
N LEU A 127 -10.01 6.52 1.77
CA LEU A 127 -10.96 7.63 1.78
C LEU A 127 -12.42 7.13 1.68
N ALA A 128 -12.68 6.15 0.83
CA ALA A 128 -14.00 5.53 0.72
C ALA A 128 -14.41 4.83 2.03
N LEU A 129 -13.47 4.12 2.67
CA LEU A 129 -13.70 3.48 3.97
C LEU A 129 -13.94 4.51 5.08
N GLY A 130 -13.16 5.59 5.09
CA GLY A 130 -13.35 6.71 6.01
C GLY A 130 -14.72 7.35 5.87
N ALA A 131 -15.17 7.60 4.64
CA ALA A 131 -16.50 8.13 4.36
C ALA A 131 -17.62 7.17 4.81
N ALA A 132 -17.46 5.85 4.56
CA ALA A 132 -18.40 4.83 5.02
C ALA A 132 -18.51 4.79 6.55
N HIS A 133 -17.37 4.82 7.24
CA HIS A 133 -17.35 4.82 8.70
C HIS A 133 -17.93 6.12 9.28
N LYS A 134 -17.63 7.28 8.68
CA LYS A 134 -18.21 8.57 9.09
C LYS A 134 -19.73 8.56 8.94
N CYS A 135 -20.23 7.99 7.85
CA CYS A 135 -21.65 7.83 7.58
C CYS A 135 -22.34 6.97 8.65
N ASP A 136 -21.78 5.80 8.96
CA ASP A 136 -22.27 4.89 10.00
C ASP A 136 -22.27 5.56 11.39
N ALA A 137 -21.19 6.26 11.74
CA ALA A 137 -21.09 6.99 13.01
C ALA A 137 -22.14 8.11 13.14
N LEU A 138 -22.46 8.81 12.06
CA LEU A 138 -23.51 9.84 12.05
C LEU A 138 -24.90 9.23 12.24
N ILE A 139 -25.19 8.11 11.57
CA ILE A 139 -26.46 7.39 11.69
C ILE A 139 -26.64 6.86 13.12
N TYR A 140 -25.57 6.31 13.71
CA TYR A 140 -25.60 5.85 15.09
C TYR A 140 -25.89 7.01 16.06
N ASN A 141 -25.24 8.17 15.90
CA ASN A 141 -25.46 9.32 16.78
C ASN A 141 -26.82 9.99 16.56
N SER A 142 -27.34 10.04 15.32
CA SER A 142 -28.64 10.63 15.01
C SER A 142 -29.83 9.76 15.41
N SER A 143 -29.62 8.48 15.74
CA SER A 143 -30.68 7.61 16.28
C SER A 143 -31.30 8.12 17.60
N SER A 144 -30.68 9.10 18.25
CA SER A 144 -31.22 9.80 19.42
C SER A 144 -32.14 10.98 19.06
N ASP A 145 -32.08 11.51 17.83
CA ASP A 145 -32.83 12.68 17.35
C ASP A 145 -33.58 12.33 16.05
N ALA A 146 -34.88 12.04 16.19
CA ALA A 146 -35.72 11.38 15.18
C ALA A 146 -36.00 12.16 13.87
N GLN A 147 -35.30 13.25 13.55
CA GLN A 147 -35.67 14.15 12.45
C GLN A 147 -34.71 14.18 11.24
N LEU A 148 -33.53 13.57 11.32
CA LEU A 148 -32.57 13.48 10.19
C LEU A 148 -31.95 12.07 10.11
N SER A 149 -32.78 11.07 9.85
CA SER A 149 -32.36 9.68 9.72
C SER A 149 -31.81 9.39 8.32
N GLY A 150 -30.53 9.70 8.09
CA GLY A 150 -29.86 9.30 6.85
C GLY A 150 -28.42 9.78 6.75
N CYS A 151 -27.64 9.05 5.96
CA CYS A 151 -26.31 9.51 5.55
C CYS A 151 -26.43 10.77 4.70
N PRO A 152 -25.64 11.83 4.94
CA PRO A 152 -25.64 13.00 4.08
C PRO A 152 -25.32 12.63 2.63
N GLU A 153 -26.14 13.11 1.69
CA GLU A 153 -26.01 12.76 0.26
C GLU A 153 -24.62 13.09 -0.30
N GLY A 154 -24.03 14.20 0.16
CA GLY A 154 -22.66 14.57 -0.20
C GLY A 154 -21.62 13.53 0.22
N LEU A 155 -21.76 12.95 1.42
CA LEU A 155 -20.85 11.93 1.93
C LEU A 155 -21.00 10.60 1.16
N GLN A 156 -22.22 10.24 0.78
CA GLN A 156 -22.49 9.08 -0.07
C GLN A 156 -21.89 9.24 -1.48
N ARG A 157 -21.97 10.46 -2.06
CA ARG A 157 -21.30 10.78 -3.33
C ARG A 157 -19.78 10.67 -3.21
N THR A 158 -19.18 11.19 -2.13
CA THR A 158 -17.74 11.09 -1.85
C THR A 158 -17.29 9.63 -1.73
N LEU A 159 -18.04 8.81 -0.99
CA LEU A 159 -17.80 7.36 -0.88
C LEU A 159 -17.79 6.70 -2.26
N SER A 160 -18.84 6.92 -3.04
CA SER A 160 -19.02 6.28 -4.36
C SER A 160 -17.93 6.71 -5.35
N HIS A 161 -17.55 7.99 -5.32
CA HIS A 161 -16.47 8.55 -6.14
C HIS A 161 -15.13 7.87 -5.83
N HIS A 162 -14.73 7.84 -4.56
CA HIS A 162 -13.44 7.27 -4.16
C HIS A 162 -13.41 5.75 -4.31
N TYR A 163 -14.52 5.05 -4.07
CA TYR A 163 -14.64 3.62 -4.30
C TYR A 163 -14.38 3.26 -5.78
N SER A 164 -15.09 3.93 -6.69
CA SER A 164 -14.96 3.70 -8.14
C SER A 164 -13.56 4.05 -8.65
N ARG A 165 -13.00 5.17 -8.16
CA ARG A 165 -11.66 5.62 -8.53
C ARG A 165 -10.57 4.67 -8.02
N ALA A 166 -10.71 4.13 -6.81
CA ALA A 166 -9.81 3.14 -6.27
C ALA A 166 -9.79 1.85 -7.12
N ILE A 167 -10.96 1.35 -7.54
CA ILE A 167 -11.04 0.17 -8.43
C ILE A 167 -10.36 0.44 -9.77
N ALA A 168 -10.64 1.59 -10.41
CA ALA A 168 -10.02 1.95 -11.68
C ALA A 168 -8.48 2.01 -11.59
N LEU A 169 -7.96 2.54 -10.48
CA LEU A 169 -6.53 2.61 -10.22
C LEU A 169 -5.93 1.27 -9.80
N LEU A 170 -6.73 0.31 -9.34
CA LEU A 170 -6.27 -1.02 -8.95
C LEU A 170 -6.10 -1.96 -10.15
N GLN A 171 -6.89 -1.77 -11.21
CA GLN A 171 -6.87 -2.62 -12.41
C GLN A 171 -5.47 -2.86 -13.00
N PRO A 172 -4.58 -1.86 -13.14
CA PRO A 172 -3.24 -2.07 -13.66
C PRO A 172 -2.36 -2.98 -12.79
N TYR A 173 -2.55 -2.96 -11.46
CA TYR A 173 -1.82 -3.81 -10.54
C TYR A 173 -2.21 -5.28 -10.69
N LEU A 174 -3.47 -5.56 -11.04
CA LEU A 174 -3.95 -6.91 -11.29
C LEU A 174 -3.50 -7.45 -12.64
N ALA A 175 -3.20 -6.58 -13.60
CA ALA A 175 -2.77 -6.97 -14.95
C ALA A 175 -1.31 -7.47 -14.98
N VAL A 176 -0.44 -6.94 -14.11
CA VAL A 176 0.98 -7.30 -14.05
C VAL A 176 1.29 -7.98 -12.72
N GLN A 177 1.58 -9.28 -12.78
CA GLN A 177 1.84 -10.12 -11.59
C GLN A 177 3.26 -9.91 -11.04
N SER A 178 3.50 -8.75 -10.41
CA SER A 178 4.67 -8.51 -9.59
C SER A 178 4.32 -8.66 -8.11
N LYS A 179 5.29 -9.07 -7.27
CA LYS A 179 5.09 -9.20 -5.82
C LYS A 179 4.63 -7.88 -5.17
N GLU A 180 5.10 -6.75 -5.69
CA GLU A 180 4.73 -5.42 -5.20
C GLU A 180 3.30 -5.05 -5.59
N ASN A 181 2.90 -5.35 -6.82
CA ASN A 181 1.53 -5.10 -7.29
C ASN A 181 0.52 -5.96 -6.53
N LEU A 182 0.87 -7.21 -6.25
CA LEU A 182 0.05 -8.10 -5.45
C LEU A 182 -0.09 -7.59 -4.01
N ARG A 183 0.96 -7.02 -3.40
CA ARG A 183 0.84 -6.37 -2.08
C ARG A 183 -0.14 -5.19 -2.11
N VAL A 184 -0.08 -4.34 -3.15
CA VAL A 184 -1.02 -3.22 -3.31
C VAL A 184 -2.45 -3.75 -3.45
N ALA A 185 -2.65 -4.78 -4.28
CA ALA A 185 -3.93 -5.46 -4.44
C ALA A 185 -4.47 -6.01 -3.12
N LEU A 186 -3.64 -6.71 -2.34
CA LEU A 186 -4.02 -7.28 -1.05
C LEU A 186 -4.41 -6.21 -0.03
N ILE A 187 -3.64 -5.11 0.08
CA ILE A 187 -3.97 -4.00 0.97
C ILE A 187 -5.33 -3.41 0.56
N SER A 188 -5.56 -3.17 -0.73
CA SER A 188 -6.84 -2.67 -1.22
C SER A 188 -7.99 -3.65 -0.96
N CYS A 189 -7.79 -4.96 -1.16
CA CYS A 189 -8.80 -5.98 -0.87
C CYS A 189 -9.20 -6.02 0.61
N ILE A 190 -8.23 -5.91 1.53
CA ILE A 190 -8.50 -5.87 2.98
C ILE A 190 -9.34 -4.63 3.33
N VAL A 191 -8.95 -3.46 2.80
CA VAL A 191 -9.68 -2.19 3.02
C VAL A 191 -11.10 -2.24 2.44
N PHE A 192 -11.26 -2.80 1.24
CA PHE A 192 -12.58 -2.96 0.63
C PHE A 192 -13.45 -3.99 1.34
N ALA A 193 -12.89 -5.12 1.79
CA ALA A 193 -13.65 -6.10 2.56
C ALA A 193 -14.24 -5.46 3.82
N CYS A 194 -13.42 -4.69 4.54
CA CYS A 194 -13.86 -3.90 5.70
C CYS A 194 -14.95 -2.88 5.36
N LEU A 195 -14.80 -2.18 4.24
CA LEU A 195 -15.80 -1.24 3.74
C LEU A 195 -17.13 -1.93 3.46
N GLU A 196 -17.10 -3.07 2.79
CA GLU A 196 -18.30 -3.85 2.46
C GLU A 196 -18.97 -4.43 3.71
N PHE A 197 -18.20 -4.82 4.73
CA PHE A 197 -18.75 -5.20 6.03
C PHE A 197 -19.45 -4.03 6.73
N LEU A 198 -18.87 -2.82 6.72
CA LEU A 198 -19.55 -1.62 7.24
C LEU A 198 -20.84 -1.29 6.48
N ARG A 199 -20.87 -1.55 5.16
CA ARG A 199 -22.07 -1.38 4.33
C ARG A 199 -23.07 -2.53 4.43
N GLN A 200 -22.81 -3.51 5.30
CA GLN A 200 -23.62 -4.72 5.46
C GLN A 200 -23.71 -5.59 4.19
N GLN A 201 -22.78 -5.41 3.25
CA GLN A 201 -22.64 -6.24 2.05
C GLN A 201 -21.70 -7.41 2.32
N TYR A 202 -22.06 -8.25 3.28
CA TYR A 202 -21.21 -9.34 3.76
C TYR A 202 -20.77 -10.29 2.65
N GLN A 203 -21.66 -10.58 1.70
CA GLN A 203 -21.33 -11.45 0.55
C GLN A 203 -20.16 -10.90 -0.28
N THR A 204 -20.20 -9.61 -0.60
CA THR A 204 -19.13 -8.93 -1.35
C THR A 204 -17.84 -8.89 -0.54
N GLY A 205 -17.93 -8.56 0.76
CA GLY A 205 -16.78 -8.54 1.67
C GLY A 205 -16.10 -9.91 1.76
N ASN A 206 -16.87 -10.98 1.88
CA ASN A 206 -16.36 -12.35 1.90
C ASN A 206 -15.74 -12.78 0.58
N ALA A 207 -16.33 -12.39 -0.55
CA ALA A 207 -15.73 -12.65 -1.86
C ALA A 207 -14.37 -11.95 -2.01
N LEU A 208 -14.24 -10.72 -1.50
CA LEU A 208 -12.96 -9.99 -1.46
C LEU A 208 -11.92 -10.66 -0.58
N LEU A 209 -12.31 -11.18 0.60
CA LEU A 209 -11.43 -11.97 1.46
C LEU A 209 -11.00 -13.28 0.78
N GLN A 210 -11.91 -14.02 0.15
CA GLN A 210 -11.55 -15.24 -0.56
C GLN A 210 -10.56 -14.97 -1.71
N ASN A 211 -10.77 -13.86 -2.43
CA ASN A 211 -9.85 -13.47 -3.49
C ASN A 211 -8.48 -13.06 -2.95
N SER A 212 -8.42 -12.42 -1.78
CA SER A 212 -7.14 -12.08 -1.15
C SER A 212 -6.35 -13.33 -0.73
N PHE A 213 -7.01 -14.38 -0.25
CA PHE A 213 -6.36 -15.68 0.01
C PHE A 213 -5.79 -16.32 -1.26
N LYS A 214 -6.53 -16.29 -2.38
CA LYS A 214 -6.03 -16.80 -3.67
C LYS A 214 -4.76 -16.06 -4.11
N LEU A 215 -4.79 -14.72 -4.04
CA LEU A 215 -3.65 -13.88 -4.38
C LEU A 215 -2.44 -14.12 -3.46
N LEU A 216 -2.67 -14.37 -2.16
CA LEU A 216 -1.61 -14.73 -1.22
C LEU A 216 -0.94 -16.07 -1.56
N ASN A 217 -1.72 -17.06 -1.99
CA ASN A 217 -1.20 -18.37 -2.40
C ASN A 217 -0.36 -18.25 -3.67
N ASP A 218 -0.81 -17.46 -4.65
CA ASP A 218 -0.08 -17.21 -5.90
C ASP A 218 1.25 -16.45 -5.66
N MET A 219 1.33 -15.66 -4.59
CA MET A 219 2.55 -14.93 -4.19
C MET A 219 3.64 -15.81 -3.56
N ARG A 220 3.32 -16.99 -3.04
CA ARG A 220 4.28 -17.84 -2.33
C ARG A 220 4.86 -18.89 -3.29
N PRO A 221 6.18 -19.14 -3.27
CA PRO A 221 6.76 -20.20 -4.07
C PRO A 221 6.11 -21.53 -3.70
N GLN A 222 5.62 -22.27 -4.70
CA GLN A 222 5.01 -23.59 -4.53
C GLN A 222 6.02 -24.58 -3.94
N CYS A 223 6.16 -24.59 -2.61
CA CYS A 223 6.82 -25.68 -1.90
C CYS A 223 5.76 -26.75 -1.66
N GLY A 224 6.01 -27.96 -2.17
CA GLY A 224 5.06 -29.07 -2.11
C GLY A 224 4.55 -29.34 -0.69
N GLY A 225 3.25 -29.18 -0.52
CA GLY A 225 2.54 -29.32 0.75
C GLY A 225 1.58 -28.15 0.92
N GLY A 226 0.29 -28.36 0.66
CA GLY A 226 -0.77 -27.34 0.71
C GLY A 226 -1.09 -26.78 2.11
N THR A 227 -0.10 -26.71 3.00
CA THR A 227 -0.23 -26.29 4.39
C THR A 227 0.49 -24.95 4.58
N ILE A 228 -0.26 -23.93 5.02
CA ILE A 228 0.24 -22.58 5.28
C ILE A 228 1.05 -22.62 6.59
N LEU A 229 2.36 -22.71 6.48
CA LEU A 229 3.27 -22.56 7.62
C LEU A 229 3.40 -21.07 7.95
N LEU A 230 2.78 -20.62 9.04
CA LEU A 230 3.05 -19.31 9.65
C LEU A 230 4.34 -19.41 10.47
N THR A 231 5.50 -19.44 9.81
CA THR A 231 6.76 -19.21 10.50
C THR A 231 6.78 -17.79 11.05
N PRO A 232 6.87 -17.59 12.38
CA PRO A 232 6.85 -16.27 12.98
C PRO A 232 8.22 -15.61 12.81
N GLY A 233 8.54 -15.20 11.58
CA GLY A 233 9.57 -14.20 11.34
C GLY A 233 9.00 -12.83 11.71
N PRO A 234 9.59 -12.08 12.65
CA PRO A 234 9.19 -10.70 12.83
C PRO A 234 9.74 -9.91 11.64
N THR A 235 8.90 -9.15 10.93
CA THR A 235 9.21 -7.99 10.04
C THR A 235 9.06 -8.11 8.51
N SER A 236 8.24 -9.01 7.93
CA SER A 236 7.83 -8.88 6.51
C SER A 236 6.44 -8.25 6.33
N ILE A 237 6.25 -7.47 5.26
CA ILE A 237 4.92 -6.96 4.83
C ILE A 237 3.96 -8.12 4.61
N ASP A 238 4.45 -9.23 4.06
CA ASP A 238 3.63 -10.39 3.72
C ASP A 238 3.03 -11.01 4.99
N ASP A 239 3.78 -11.03 6.10
CA ASP A 239 3.29 -11.56 7.38
C ASP A 239 2.21 -10.67 8.00
N ILE A 240 2.34 -9.34 7.85
CA ILE A 240 1.32 -8.37 8.30
C ILE A 240 0.01 -8.59 7.52
N LEU A 241 0.11 -8.82 6.21
CA LEU A 241 -1.06 -9.07 5.36
C LEU A 241 -1.74 -10.40 5.71
N VAL A 242 -0.96 -11.46 5.92
CA VAL A 242 -1.50 -12.77 6.30
C VAL A 242 -2.15 -12.72 7.69
N GLU A 243 -1.53 -12.05 8.67
CA GLU A 243 -2.11 -11.87 10.00
C GLU A 243 -3.46 -11.14 9.93
N GLU A 244 -3.56 -10.06 9.13
CA GLU A 244 -4.80 -9.28 9.03
C GLU A 244 -5.90 -10.04 8.28
N ILE A 245 -5.55 -10.75 7.20
CA ILE A 245 -6.51 -11.56 6.44
C ILE A 245 -7.08 -12.70 7.31
N ALA A 246 -6.22 -13.41 8.05
CA ALA A 246 -6.66 -14.44 8.99
C ALA A 246 -7.56 -13.86 10.09
N ARG A 247 -7.23 -12.69 10.62
CA ARG A 247 -8.04 -12.00 11.64
C ARG A 247 -9.43 -11.66 11.11
N LEU A 248 -9.53 -11.09 9.91
CA LEU A 248 -10.81 -10.74 9.29
C LEU A 248 -11.67 -11.97 8.98
N ASP A 249 -11.06 -13.09 8.58
CA ASP A 249 -11.76 -14.33 8.32
C ASP A 249 -12.38 -14.94 9.60
N ILE A 250 -11.63 -14.92 10.72
CA ILE A 250 -12.15 -15.32 12.03
C ILE A 250 -13.33 -14.42 12.42
N GLN A 251 -13.20 -13.10 12.28
CA GLN A 251 -14.27 -12.15 12.60
C GLN A 251 -15.53 -12.36 11.73
N ALA A 252 -15.36 -12.57 10.43
CA ALA A 252 -16.46 -12.86 9.52
C ALA A 252 -17.17 -14.19 9.87
N THR A 253 -16.40 -15.20 10.27
CA THR A 253 -16.91 -16.50 10.70
C THR A 253 -17.72 -16.40 12.00
N LEU A 254 -17.22 -15.66 13.00
CA LEU A 254 -17.93 -15.43 14.27
C LEU A 254 -19.27 -14.70 14.06
N LEU A 255 -19.38 -13.87 13.03
CA LEU A 255 -20.63 -13.18 12.67
C LEU A 255 -21.58 -14.03 11.81
N GLY A 256 -21.29 -15.32 11.62
CA GLY A 256 -22.12 -16.23 10.80
C GLY A 256 -22.00 -16.00 9.30
N HIS A 257 -20.98 -15.26 8.87
CA HIS A 257 -20.73 -14.90 7.49
C HIS A 257 -19.47 -15.56 6.90
N GLY A 258 -18.82 -16.46 7.63
CA GLY A 258 -17.59 -17.13 7.17
C GLY A 258 -17.78 -18.02 5.94
N SER A 259 -16.74 -18.10 5.11
CA SER A 259 -16.65 -19.08 4.02
C SER A 259 -16.35 -20.47 4.56
N ARG A 260 -16.87 -21.52 3.90
CA ARG A 260 -16.50 -22.93 4.18
C ARG A 260 -15.05 -23.28 3.81
N GLN A 261 -14.28 -22.36 3.21
CA GLN A 261 -12.88 -22.60 2.85
C GLN A 261 -11.97 -22.47 4.07
N ARG A 262 -11.83 -23.60 4.77
CA ARG A 262 -10.89 -23.83 5.88
C ARG A 262 -9.46 -23.70 5.39
N TYR A 263 -8.75 -22.65 5.77
CA TYR A 263 -7.29 -22.60 5.61
C TYR A 263 -6.62 -22.44 6.97
N LEU A 264 -5.95 -23.53 7.35
CA LEU A 264 -5.17 -23.74 8.56
C LEU A 264 -4.07 -22.69 8.68
N VAL A 265 -4.18 -21.83 9.69
CA VAL A 265 -2.98 -21.43 10.44
C VAL A 265 -2.51 -22.69 11.13
N ASP A 266 -1.31 -23.19 10.80
CA ASP A 266 -0.72 -24.39 11.41
C ASP A 266 -1.00 -24.43 12.91
N SER A 267 -1.91 -25.32 13.27
CA SER A 267 -2.14 -25.64 14.65
C SER A 267 -1.01 -26.55 15.04
N GLN A 268 -0.08 -26.01 15.83
CA GLN A 268 0.65 -26.81 16.80
C GLN A 268 -0.34 -27.87 17.34
N PRO A 269 -0.06 -29.18 17.19
CA PRO A 269 -1.00 -30.21 17.62
C PRO A 269 -1.37 -29.91 19.07
N LEU A 270 -2.65 -30.03 19.46
CA LEU A 270 -3.15 -29.70 20.80
C LEU A 270 -2.28 -30.25 21.95
N SER A 271 -1.50 -31.30 21.68
CA SER A 271 -0.49 -31.90 22.55
C SER A 271 0.77 -31.06 22.83
N SER A 272 1.08 -30.00 22.07
CA SER A 272 2.23 -29.10 22.29
C SER A 272 1.87 -27.73 22.84
N ILE A 273 0.58 -27.46 23.09
CA ILE A 273 0.12 -26.27 23.82
C ILE A 273 0.43 -26.50 25.30
N GLN A 274 1.68 -26.29 25.70
CA GLN A 274 2.01 -26.11 27.12
C GLN A 274 1.15 -24.96 27.65
N HIS A 275 0.42 -25.21 28.75
CA HIS A 275 -0.31 -24.19 29.50
C HIS A 275 0.63 -23.02 29.79
N PRO A 276 0.52 -21.91 29.05
CA PRO A 276 1.48 -20.84 29.14
C PRO A 276 0.95 -19.84 30.15
N ASP A 277 1.78 -19.44 31.10
CA ASP A 277 1.50 -18.23 31.86
C ASP A 277 1.29 -17.09 30.86
N PHE A 278 0.06 -16.57 30.79
CA PHE A 278 -0.30 -15.48 29.90
C PHE A 278 0.33 -14.17 30.39
N ARG A 279 1.64 -14.01 30.18
CA ARG A 279 2.39 -12.83 30.64
C ARG A 279 1.96 -11.54 29.94
N THR A 280 1.33 -11.64 28.77
CA THR A 280 0.76 -10.50 28.03
C THR A 280 -0.50 -10.89 27.26
N VAL A 281 -1.42 -9.94 27.10
CA VAL A 281 -2.65 -10.07 26.28
C VAL A 281 -2.33 -10.47 24.83
N ARG A 282 -1.18 -10.03 24.30
CA ARG A 282 -0.72 -10.37 22.94
C ARG A 282 -0.41 -11.85 22.76
N VAL A 283 0.20 -12.49 23.77
CA VAL A 283 0.52 -13.92 23.75
C VAL A 283 -0.77 -14.74 23.89
N ALA A 284 -1.65 -14.34 24.81
CA ALA A 284 -2.97 -14.96 24.98
C ALA A 284 -3.79 -14.91 23.68
N ARG A 285 -3.81 -13.77 22.98
CA ARG A 285 -4.48 -13.63 21.68
C ARG A 285 -3.90 -14.56 20.62
N LYS A 286 -2.57 -14.61 20.43
CA LYS A 286 -1.98 -15.49 19.41
C LYS A 286 -2.36 -16.95 19.62
N GLN A 287 -2.49 -17.37 20.87
CA GLN A 287 -2.94 -18.71 21.21
C GLN A 287 -4.45 -18.88 21.08
N LEU A 288 -5.25 -17.86 21.42
CA LEU A 288 -6.69 -17.88 21.14
C LEU A 288 -6.98 -17.93 19.64
N ASP A 289 -6.29 -17.13 18.82
CA ASP A 289 -6.38 -17.16 17.37
C ASP A 289 -6.00 -18.56 16.85
N ALA A 290 -4.90 -19.14 17.35
CA ALA A 290 -4.52 -20.52 17.02
C ALA A 290 -5.59 -21.54 17.44
N LEU A 291 -6.14 -21.43 18.64
CA LEU A 291 -7.19 -22.33 19.16
C LEU A 291 -8.51 -22.17 18.39
N LEU A 292 -8.93 -20.95 18.06
CA LEU A 292 -10.10 -20.69 17.23
C LEU A 292 -9.89 -21.26 15.82
N CYS A 293 -8.70 -21.11 15.26
CA CYS A 293 -8.34 -21.79 14.01
C CYS A 293 -8.44 -23.32 14.14
N VAL A 294 -8.09 -23.92 15.30
CA VAL A 294 -8.22 -25.38 15.55
C VAL A 294 -9.67 -25.82 15.69
N VAL A 295 -10.48 -25.10 16.47
CA VAL A 295 -11.87 -25.49 16.78
C VAL A 295 -12.77 -25.49 15.54
N HIS A 296 -12.46 -24.65 14.55
CA HIS A 296 -13.22 -24.60 13.28
C HIS A 296 -12.78 -25.69 12.26
N VAL A 297 -11.82 -26.54 12.61
CA VAL A 297 -11.31 -27.65 11.78
C VAL A 297 -11.96 -28.99 12.10
N ASN A 298 -12.52 -29.18 13.30
CA ASN A 298 -13.30 -30.37 13.69
C ASN A 298 -14.81 -30.17 13.48
#